data_AF-A0A848YYI8-F1
#
_entry.id   AF-A0A848YYI8-F1
#
_cell.length_a   1.000
_cell.length_b   1.000
_cell.length_c   1.000
_cell.angle_alpha   90.00
_cell.angle_beta   90.00
_cell.angle_gamma   90.00
#
_symmetry.space_group_name_H-M   'P 1'
#
loop_
_entity.id
_entity.type
_entity.pdbx_description
1 polymer ?
#
loop_
_entity_poly.entity_id
_entity_poly.type
_entity_poly.pdbx_seq_one_letter_code
_entity_poly.pdbx_strand_id
1 'polypeptide(L)'
;MADIRRQSPMRFNTGPCRTEVRDNWTVTLAYDDEGDGPWLTDLAHKIRWDLQDGNIDAVKPSGLTIPASPGRCTLAGGTLINRMNGTQASIYHLGAKAPALPDFAGYTDVSESMVFLALFGPGVFYIAEKLTNLDFMDPAGKAPFLLQGPFCHIPCQIVILEKTPDGSGGFLLTCSRGYGDSMVAAILKAGAEFNLRPAGENRFDTWISCLSGEI
;
A
#
# COMPACT_ATOMS: atom_id res chain seq x y z
N MET A 1 31.26 -12.24 5.30
CA MET A 1 30.17 -11.28 5.65
C MET A 1 28.93 -12.11 5.90
N ALA A 2 28.21 -11.87 7.00
CA ALA A 2 26.92 -12.53 7.22
C ALA A 2 25.88 -11.83 6.34
N ASP A 3 25.10 -12.60 5.57
CA ASP A 3 24.02 -12.06 4.76
C ASP A 3 22.95 -11.46 5.68
N ILE A 4 22.70 -10.15 5.52
CA ILE A 4 21.67 -9.43 6.27
C ILE A 4 20.31 -9.88 5.75
N ARG A 5 19.52 -10.54 6.60
CA ARG A 5 18.15 -10.96 6.26
C ARG A 5 17.17 -9.83 6.52
N ARG A 6 16.49 -9.34 5.48
CA ARG A 6 15.39 -8.39 5.63
C ARG A 6 14.11 -9.18 5.88
N GLN A 7 13.37 -8.77 6.91
CA GLN A 7 12.13 -9.42 7.30
C GLN A 7 10.98 -8.44 7.28
N SER A 8 9.82 -8.90 6.84
CA SER A 8 8.58 -8.14 6.96
C SER A 8 8.20 -7.94 8.43
N PRO A 9 7.66 -6.76 8.81
CA PRO A 9 7.04 -6.59 10.12
C PRO A 9 5.70 -7.32 10.25
N MET A 10 5.21 -7.92 9.16
CA MET A 10 3.94 -8.61 9.08
C MET A 10 4.16 -10.12 9.06
N ARG A 11 3.28 -10.85 9.74
CA ARG A 11 3.30 -12.31 9.79
C ARG A 11 1.89 -12.83 9.59
N PHE A 12 1.77 -13.83 8.72
CA PHE A 12 0.55 -14.57 8.53
C PHE A 12 0.67 -15.94 9.20
N ASN A 13 -0.44 -16.46 9.71
CA ASN A 13 -0.48 -17.79 10.34
C ASN A 13 -0.48 -18.95 9.32
N THR A 14 -0.23 -18.65 8.04
CA THR A 14 -0.15 -19.61 6.95
C THR A 14 1.17 -19.44 6.20
N GLY A 15 1.75 -20.55 5.77
CA GLY A 15 3.00 -20.56 5.01
C GLY A 15 2.72 -20.28 3.53
N PRO A 16 3.58 -19.50 2.84
CA PRO A 16 3.48 -19.34 1.41
C PRO A 16 3.86 -20.63 0.67
N CYS A 17 3.16 -20.94 -0.42
CA CYS A 17 3.50 -22.07 -1.28
C CYS A 17 4.58 -21.70 -2.31
N ARG A 18 4.73 -20.40 -2.59
CA ARG A 18 5.75 -19.87 -3.49
C ARG A 18 6.34 -18.58 -2.95
N THR A 19 7.66 -18.51 -2.93
CA THR A 19 8.44 -17.33 -2.52
C THR A 19 9.57 -17.07 -3.50
N GLU A 20 10.12 -15.87 -3.44
CA GLU A 20 11.31 -15.45 -4.16
C GLU A 20 12.17 -14.56 -3.26
N VAL A 21 13.49 -14.58 -3.45
CA VAL A 21 14.40 -13.66 -2.76
C VAL A 21 14.72 -12.48 -3.67
N ARG A 22 14.38 -11.26 -3.24
CA ARG A 22 14.75 -10.00 -3.93
C ARG A 22 15.32 -9.01 -2.94
N ASP A 23 16.51 -8.47 -3.22
CA ASP A 23 17.19 -7.48 -2.36
C ASP A 23 17.20 -7.87 -0.87
N ASN A 24 17.48 -9.14 -0.59
CA ASN A 24 17.48 -9.79 0.73
C ASN A 24 16.12 -9.89 1.45
N TRP A 25 15.01 -9.60 0.76
CA TRP A 25 13.66 -9.93 1.21
C TRP A 25 13.26 -11.32 0.74
N THR A 26 12.62 -12.09 1.61
CA THR A 26 11.77 -13.22 1.18
C THR A 26 10.40 -12.66 0.84
N VAL A 27 10.10 -12.54 -0.46
CA VAL A 27 8.81 -12.05 -0.97
C VAL A 27 7.87 -13.23 -1.17
N THR A 28 6.66 -13.13 -0.63
CA THR A 28 5.61 -14.13 -0.86
C THR A 28 4.95 -13.89 -2.21
N LEU A 29 5.07 -14.87 -3.11
CA LEU A 29 4.47 -14.82 -4.43
C LEU A 29 3.05 -15.38 -4.45
N ALA A 30 2.77 -16.43 -3.67
CA ALA A 30 1.45 -17.05 -3.60
C ALA A 30 1.27 -17.85 -2.29
N TYR A 31 0.01 -18.03 -1.89
CA TYR A 31 -0.44 -19.01 -0.90
C TYR A 31 -1.24 -20.15 -1.58
N ASP A 32 -1.35 -21.32 -0.93
CA ASP A 32 -2.04 -22.49 -1.50
C ASP A 32 -3.54 -22.26 -1.76
N ASP A 33 -4.21 -21.51 -0.88
CA ASP A 33 -5.67 -21.31 -0.92
C ASP A 33 -6.05 -19.83 -0.76
N GLU A 34 -5.68 -19.01 -1.75
CA GLU A 34 -6.00 -17.58 -1.79
C GLU A 34 -7.50 -17.29 -1.99
N GLY A 35 -8.27 -18.27 -2.51
CA GLY A 35 -9.70 -18.14 -2.77
C GLY A 35 -10.09 -16.99 -3.71
N ASP A 36 -11.38 -16.64 -3.69
CA ASP A 36 -11.96 -15.55 -4.49
C ASP A 36 -11.89 -14.18 -3.80
N GLY A 37 -11.20 -14.11 -2.66
CA GLY A 37 -11.01 -12.89 -1.88
C GLY A 37 -12.16 -12.58 -0.92
N PRO A 38 -12.10 -11.42 -0.24
CA PRO A 38 -11.10 -10.36 -0.38
C PRO A 38 -9.71 -10.78 0.10
N TRP A 39 -8.69 -10.02 -0.29
CA TRP A 39 -7.29 -10.35 -0.08
C TRP A 39 -6.55 -9.31 0.75
N LEU A 40 -5.56 -9.78 1.51
CA LEU A 40 -4.59 -8.99 2.24
C LEU A 40 -3.19 -9.37 1.77
N THR A 41 -2.46 -8.42 1.17
CA THR A 41 -1.10 -8.66 0.64
C THR A 41 -0.07 -7.82 1.39
N ASP A 42 1.03 -8.46 1.78
CA ASP A 42 2.23 -7.81 2.32
C ASP A 42 3.09 -7.24 1.18
N LEU A 43 3.35 -5.94 1.26
CA LEU A 43 4.15 -5.19 0.30
C LEU A 43 5.38 -4.53 0.96
N ALA A 44 5.80 -4.94 2.15
CA ALA A 44 6.89 -4.31 2.89
C ALA A 44 8.18 -4.15 2.07
N HIS A 45 8.44 -5.08 1.15
CA HIS A 45 9.59 -5.07 0.26
C HIS A 45 9.56 -4.00 -0.83
N LYS A 46 8.37 -3.47 -1.18
CA LYS A 46 8.25 -2.39 -2.18
C LYS A 46 8.91 -1.12 -1.65
N ILE A 47 9.44 -0.29 -2.54
CA ILE A 47 10.13 0.94 -2.17
C ILE A 47 9.13 2.07 -1.93
N ARG A 48 9.35 2.83 -0.86
CA ARG A 48 8.56 4.00 -0.47
C ARG A 48 9.48 5.15 -0.11
N TRP A 49 9.21 6.32 -0.68
CA TRP A 49 9.93 7.55 -0.36
C TRP A 49 8.98 8.59 0.22
N ASP A 50 9.48 9.34 1.20
CA ASP A 50 8.90 10.62 1.57
C ASP A 50 9.70 11.72 0.86
N LEU A 51 8.99 12.65 0.24
CA LEU A 51 9.54 13.86 -0.37
C LEU A 51 9.06 15.07 0.44
N GLN A 52 10.00 15.93 0.85
CA GLN A 52 9.72 17.20 1.49
C GLN A 52 10.44 18.34 0.78
N ASP A 53 9.69 19.34 0.31
CA ASP A 53 10.22 20.55 -0.33
C ASP A 53 9.23 21.72 -0.16
N GLY A 54 9.75 22.94 0.03
CA GLY A 54 8.94 24.16 0.07
C GLY A 54 8.37 24.56 -1.30
N ASN A 55 9.00 24.12 -2.40
CA ASN A 55 8.58 24.27 -3.79
C ASN A 55 8.32 22.90 -4.45
N ILE A 56 7.70 22.01 -3.68
CA ILE A 56 7.37 20.64 -4.09
C ILE A 56 6.57 20.56 -5.40
N ASP A 57 5.76 21.56 -5.76
CA ASP A 57 5.02 21.58 -7.02
C ASP A 57 5.93 21.63 -8.26
N ALA A 58 7.20 22.06 -8.11
CA ALA A 58 8.20 22.05 -9.17
C ALA A 58 8.95 20.71 -9.28
N VAL A 59 8.86 19.85 -8.26
CA VAL A 59 9.55 18.55 -8.25
C VAL A 59 8.79 17.54 -9.09
N LYS A 60 9.51 16.70 -9.84
CA LYS A 60 8.92 15.67 -10.70
C LYS A 60 9.48 14.27 -10.38
N PRO A 61 8.98 13.60 -9.31
CA PRO A 61 9.40 12.25 -8.97
C PRO A 61 9.10 11.29 -10.12
N SER A 62 10.10 10.54 -10.58
CA SER A 62 9.99 9.65 -11.76
C SER A 62 9.45 10.35 -13.02
N GLY A 63 9.64 11.66 -13.16
CA GLY A 63 9.10 12.44 -14.28
C GLY A 63 7.59 12.76 -14.19
N LEU A 64 6.92 12.34 -13.12
CA LEU A 64 5.49 12.58 -12.89
C LEU A 64 5.26 13.89 -12.14
N THR A 65 4.14 14.53 -12.43
CA THR A 65 3.70 15.74 -11.71
C THR A 65 3.10 15.34 -10.37
N ILE A 66 3.50 16.05 -9.30
CA ILE A 66 2.87 15.90 -7.99
C ILE A 66 1.48 16.54 -8.03
N PRO A 67 0.42 15.88 -7.51
CA PRO A 67 -0.92 16.46 -7.46
C PRO A 67 -0.93 17.81 -6.73
N ALA A 68 -1.63 18.79 -7.31
CA ALA A 68 -1.65 20.16 -6.77
C ALA A 68 -2.30 20.25 -5.37
N SER A 69 -3.34 19.47 -5.12
CA SER A 69 -4.12 19.54 -3.87
C SER A 69 -3.80 18.40 -2.92
N PRO A 70 -3.63 18.66 -1.60
CA PRO A 70 -3.55 17.62 -0.59
C PRO A 70 -4.69 16.61 -0.67
N GLY A 71 -4.37 15.35 -0.37
CA GLY A 71 -5.29 14.21 -0.49
C GLY A 71 -5.44 13.67 -1.92
N ARG A 72 -4.86 14.31 -2.94
CA ARG A 72 -4.90 13.80 -4.32
C ARG A 72 -3.70 12.91 -4.63
N CYS A 73 -3.93 11.95 -5.51
CA CYS A 73 -2.92 10.98 -5.91
C CYS A 73 -2.75 10.94 -7.43
N THR A 74 -1.59 10.50 -7.90
CA THR A 74 -1.32 10.17 -9.30
C THR A 74 -0.68 8.80 -9.37
N LEU A 75 -1.29 7.88 -10.11
CA LEU A 75 -0.77 6.54 -10.40
C LEU A 75 -0.39 6.48 -11.88
N ALA A 76 0.88 6.24 -12.18
CA ALA A 76 1.38 6.05 -13.54
C ALA A 76 2.73 5.34 -13.55
N GLY A 77 2.98 4.44 -14.52
CA GLY A 77 4.27 3.77 -14.69
C GLY A 77 4.74 3.03 -13.43
N GLY A 78 3.82 2.32 -12.77
CA GLY A 78 4.08 1.64 -11.49
C GLY A 78 4.49 2.55 -10.33
N THR A 79 4.31 3.87 -10.44
CA THR A 79 4.61 4.84 -9.37
C THR A 79 3.32 5.54 -8.93
N LEU A 80 3.10 5.57 -7.62
CA LEU A 80 1.97 6.25 -6.99
C LEU A 80 2.49 7.42 -6.14
N ILE A 81 2.12 8.63 -6.51
CA ILE A 81 2.47 9.86 -5.79
C ILE A 81 1.25 10.35 -5.03
N ASN A 82 1.38 10.54 -3.72
CA ASN A 82 0.31 10.96 -2.82
C ASN A 82 0.66 12.33 -2.23
N ARG A 83 -0.12 13.37 -2.55
CA ARG A 83 0.06 14.71 -1.98
C ARG A 83 -0.44 14.71 -0.54
N MET A 84 0.46 14.77 0.44
CA MET A 84 0.09 14.72 1.86
C MET A 84 -0.37 16.10 2.36
N ASN A 85 0.42 17.13 2.09
CA ASN A 85 0.14 18.50 2.47
C ASN A 85 0.83 19.47 1.49
N GLY A 86 0.98 20.74 1.84
CA GLY A 86 1.58 21.76 0.97
C GLY A 86 3.08 21.57 0.69
N THR A 87 3.81 20.82 1.51
CA THR A 87 5.27 20.65 1.39
C THR A 87 5.73 19.20 1.34
N GLN A 88 4.82 18.23 1.50
CA GLN A 88 5.15 16.81 1.55
C GLN A 88 4.34 15.97 0.56
N ALA A 89 4.97 14.94 0.03
CA ALA A 89 4.35 13.87 -0.74
C ALA A 89 4.98 12.52 -0.37
N SER A 90 4.17 11.47 -0.31
CA SER A 90 4.67 10.10 -0.22
C SER A 90 4.62 9.45 -1.60
N ILE A 91 5.64 8.66 -1.94
CA ILE A 91 5.83 8.07 -3.26
C ILE A 91 6.02 6.58 -3.08
N TYR A 92 5.12 5.79 -3.66
CA TYR A 92 5.16 4.33 -3.60
C TYR A 92 5.53 3.78 -4.97
N HIS A 93 6.60 3.00 -5.04
CA HIS A 93 6.99 2.27 -6.24
C HIS A 93 6.37 0.88 -6.20
N LEU A 94 5.26 0.72 -6.91
CA LEU A 94 4.43 -0.49 -6.94
C LEU A 94 4.87 -1.47 -8.03
N GLY A 95 5.60 -1.00 -9.04
CA GLY A 95 6.12 -1.84 -10.11
C GLY A 95 7.12 -2.91 -9.66
N ALA A 96 7.56 -3.75 -10.60
CA ALA A 96 8.51 -4.83 -10.32
C ALA A 96 9.91 -4.33 -9.90
N LYS A 97 10.31 -3.15 -10.39
CA LYS A 97 11.61 -2.54 -10.09
C LYS A 97 11.43 -1.09 -9.69
N ALA A 98 11.96 -0.73 -8.52
CA ALA A 98 12.03 0.66 -8.09
C ALA A 98 13.24 1.38 -8.72
N PRO A 99 13.13 2.67 -9.03
CA PRO A 99 14.27 3.49 -9.39
C PRO A 99 15.24 3.66 -8.22
N ALA A 100 16.47 4.06 -8.52
CA ALA A 100 17.42 4.48 -7.48
C ALA A 100 16.92 5.78 -6.82
N LEU A 101 17.18 5.91 -5.50
CA LEU A 101 16.88 7.13 -4.77
C LEU A 101 17.61 8.32 -5.44
N PRO A 102 16.91 9.41 -5.81
CA PRO A 102 17.56 10.57 -6.41
C PRO A 102 18.55 11.22 -5.43
N ASP A 103 19.62 11.80 -5.99
CA ASP A 103 20.57 12.63 -5.22
C ASP A 103 19.97 14.03 -4.97
N PHE A 104 18.91 14.05 -4.18
CA PHE A 104 18.23 15.25 -3.73
C PHE A 104 17.80 15.09 -2.27
N ALA A 105 18.25 16.02 -1.43
CA ALA A 105 18.11 15.93 0.03
C ALA A 105 16.66 15.92 0.54
N GLY A 106 15.69 16.35 -0.28
CA GLY A 106 14.28 16.29 0.09
C GLY A 106 13.69 14.88 0.06
N TYR A 107 14.36 13.89 -0.54
CA TYR A 107 13.91 12.50 -0.50
C TYR A 107 14.47 11.76 0.73
N THR A 108 13.62 10.96 1.35
CA THR A 108 13.99 9.98 2.38
C THR A 108 13.39 8.63 2.04
N ASP A 109 14.21 7.57 2.03
CA ASP A 109 13.70 6.20 1.92
C ASP A 109 13.11 5.76 3.27
N VAL A 110 11.81 5.50 3.27
CA VAL A 110 11.04 5.08 4.47
C VAL A 110 10.57 3.64 4.37
N SER A 111 11.12 2.86 3.43
CA SER A 111 10.67 1.49 3.17
C SER A 111 10.84 0.61 4.41
N GLU A 112 11.96 0.70 5.12
CA GLU A 112 12.21 -0.19 6.26
C GLU A 112 11.48 0.21 7.54
N SER A 113 11.08 1.48 7.68
CA SER A 113 10.45 2.04 8.89
C SER A 113 8.93 1.90 8.90
N MET A 114 8.32 1.42 7.82
CA MET A 114 6.88 1.37 7.64
C MET A 114 6.37 -0.06 7.36
N VAL A 115 5.16 -0.32 7.87
CA VAL A 115 4.26 -1.35 7.33
C VAL A 115 3.79 -0.92 5.94
N PHE A 116 3.60 -1.88 5.03
CA PHE A 116 2.91 -1.62 3.78
C PHE A 116 2.02 -2.79 3.40
N LEU A 117 0.71 -2.53 3.35
CA LEU A 117 -0.32 -3.52 3.07
C LEU A 117 -1.20 -3.09 1.91
N ALA A 118 -1.67 -4.05 1.14
CA ALA A 118 -2.80 -3.89 0.23
C ALA A 118 -3.99 -4.71 0.71
N LEU A 119 -5.17 -4.10 0.75
CA LEU A 119 -6.45 -4.77 0.96
C LEU A 119 -7.33 -4.50 -0.25
N PHE A 120 -7.78 -5.56 -0.90
CA PHE A 120 -8.55 -5.44 -2.14
C PHE A 120 -9.46 -6.65 -2.38
N GLY A 121 -10.44 -6.48 -3.26
CA GLY A 121 -11.41 -7.51 -3.63
C GLY A 121 -12.83 -7.21 -3.12
N PRO A 122 -13.71 -8.22 -3.17
CA PRO A 122 -15.13 -8.06 -2.85
C PRO A 122 -15.37 -7.60 -1.41
N GLY A 123 -16.23 -6.58 -1.24
CA GLY A 123 -16.68 -6.13 0.08
C GLY A 123 -15.59 -5.63 1.03
N VAL A 124 -14.40 -5.29 0.52
CA VAL A 124 -13.24 -4.88 1.34
C VAL A 124 -13.53 -3.62 2.18
N PHE A 125 -14.39 -2.72 1.70
CA PHE A 125 -14.73 -1.51 2.42
C PHE A 125 -15.62 -1.78 3.64
N TYR A 126 -16.44 -2.83 3.64
CA TYR A 126 -17.17 -3.28 4.84
C TYR A 126 -16.24 -3.80 5.94
N ILE A 127 -15.09 -4.37 5.56
CA ILE A 127 -14.05 -4.75 6.52
C ILE A 127 -13.42 -3.48 7.11
N ALA A 128 -13.09 -2.49 6.26
CA ALA A 128 -12.46 -1.26 6.68
C ALA A 128 -13.32 -0.44 7.65
N GLU A 129 -14.65 -0.39 7.46
CA GLU A 129 -15.59 0.30 8.36
C GLU A 129 -15.53 -0.18 9.82
N LYS A 130 -15.08 -1.42 10.06
CA LYS A 130 -14.88 -1.94 11.43
C LYS A 130 -13.58 -1.44 12.08
N LEU A 131 -12.65 -0.96 11.27
CA LEU A 131 -11.26 -0.68 11.66
C LEU A 131 -10.95 0.81 11.65
N THR A 132 -11.76 1.63 10.99
CA THR A 132 -11.60 3.07 10.92
C THR A 132 -12.94 3.79 10.97
N ASN A 133 -12.92 5.04 11.43
CA ASN A 133 -14.05 5.97 11.38
C ASN A 133 -13.98 6.91 10.15
N LEU A 134 -12.99 6.72 9.27
CA LEU A 134 -12.84 7.49 8.05
C LEU A 134 -13.85 6.98 7.00
N ASP A 135 -14.46 7.90 6.27
CA ASP A 135 -15.36 7.56 5.17
C ASP A 135 -14.55 7.30 3.89
N PHE A 136 -14.26 6.02 3.63
CA PHE A 136 -13.58 5.61 2.40
C PHE A 136 -14.52 5.62 1.19
N MET A 137 -15.83 5.61 1.43
CA MET A 137 -16.85 5.44 0.40
C MET A 137 -17.47 6.75 -0.05
N ASP A 138 -17.07 7.91 0.53
CA ASP A 138 -17.51 9.26 0.15
C ASP A 138 -17.73 9.38 -1.37
N PRO A 139 -18.98 9.55 -1.83
CA PRO A 139 -19.28 9.66 -3.25
C PRO A 139 -18.55 10.81 -3.96
N ALA A 140 -18.14 11.85 -3.24
CA ALA A 140 -17.36 12.96 -3.79
C ALA A 140 -15.88 12.59 -3.99
N GLY A 141 -15.37 11.57 -3.29
CA GLY A 141 -14.01 11.07 -3.40
C GLY A 141 -13.77 10.30 -4.70
N LYS A 142 -13.11 10.93 -5.68
CA LYS A 142 -12.63 10.24 -6.89
C LYS A 142 -11.29 9.55 -6.63
N ALA A 143 -11.24 8.22 -6.81
CA ALA A 143 -10.02 7.43 -6.72
C ALA A 143 -9.07 7.68 -7.92
N PRO A 144 -7.74 7.63 -7.72
CA PRO A 144 -7.08 7.42 -6.44
C PRO A 144 -7.05 8.68 -5.55
N PHE A 145 -7.20 8.50 -4.24
CA PHE A 145 -7.08 9.58 -3.24
C PHE A 145 -6.49 9.09 -1.92
N LEU A 146 -5.85 10.02 -1.21
CA LEU A 146 -5.19 9.80 0.07
C LEU A 146 -6.07 10.32 1.21
N LEU A 147 -6.22 9.50 2.24
CA LEU A 147 -6.68 9.90 3.57
C LEU A 147 -5.56 9.69 4.57
N GLN A 148 -5.41 10.65 5.49
CA GLN A 148 -4.50 10.54 6.63
C GLN A 148 -5.34 10.50 7.89
N GLY A 149 -5.24 9.41 8.64
CA GLY A 149 -6.05 9.24 9.84
C GLY A 149 -5.93 7.85 10.44
N PRO A 150 -6.77 7.53 11.44
CA PRO A 150 -6.64 6.30 12.19
C PRO A 150 -7.12 5.09 11.39
N PHE A 151 -6.37 4.01 11.46
CA PHE A 151 -6.82 2.65 11.12
C PHE A 151 -6.37 1.75 12.26
N CYS A 152 -7.28 0.99 12.88
CA CYS A 152 -7.05 0.30 14.15
C CYS A 152 -6.57 1.27 15.27
N HIS A 153 -7.06 2.52 15.27
CA HIS A 153 -6.60 3.61 16.15
C HIS A 153 -5.13 4.06 15.95
N ILE A 154 -4.45 3.56 14.93
CA ILE A 154 -3.07 3.94 14.59
C ILE A 154 -3.09 4.96 13.44
N PRO A 155 -2.35 6.08 13.53
CA PRO A 155 -2.20 7.00 12.42
C PRO A 155 -1.59 6.30 11.20
N CYS A 156 -2.32 6.33 10.09
CA CYS A 156 -1.94 5.69 8.84
C CYS A 156 -2.04 6.68 7.67
N GLN A 157 -1.28 6.41 6.61
CA GLN A 157 -1.60 6.91 5.27
C GLN A 157 -2.40 5.81 4.57
N ILE A 158 -3.60 6.14 4.10
CA ILE A 158 -4.48 5.20 3.42
C ILE A 158 -4.77 5.75 2.02
N VAL A 159 -4.40 5.00 0.98
CA VAL A 159 -4.63 5.41 -0.40
C VAL A 159 -5.66 4.50 -1.02
N ILE A 160 -6.84 5.06 -1.29
CA ILE A 160 -7.92 4.35 -1.97
C ILE A 160 -7.58 4.38 -3.46
N LEU A 161 -7.45 3.20 -4.08
CA LEU A 161 -7.07 3.06 -5.50
C LEU A 161 -8.29 2.83 -6.39
N GLU A 162 -9.27 2.10 -5.87
CA GLU A 162 -10.51 1.78 -6.55
C GLU A 162 -11.62 1.62 -5.51
N LYS A 163 -12.83 2.08 -5.83
CA LYS A 163 -14.02 1.80 -5.02
C LYS A 163 -15.26 1.70 -5.89
N THR A 164 -16.12 0.76 -5.55
CA THR A 164 -17.41 0.52 -6.23
C THR A 164 -18.55 0.55 -5.22
N PRO A 165 -19.80 0.89 -5.64
CA PRO A 165 -20.92 1.05 -4.70
C PRO A 165 -21.29 -0.18 -3.86
N ASP A 166 -20.89 -1.37 -4.29
CA ASP A 166 -21.06 -2.65 -3.59
C ASP A 166 -19.98 -2.89 -2.50
N GLY A 167 -19.12 -1.91 -2.23
CA GLY A 167 -18.05 -2.01 -1.24
C GLY A 167 -16.82 -2.80 -1.72
N SER A 168 -16.76 -3.15 -3.00
CA SER A 168 -15.59 -3.76 -3.64
C SER A 168 -14.57 -2.68 -4.08
N GLY A 169 -13.36 -3.12 -4.43
CA GLY A 169 -12.25 -2.26 -4.88
C GLY A 169 -10.98 -2.55 -4.10
N GLY A 170 -10.26 -1.52 -3.67
CA GLY A 170 -9.12 -1.72 -2.79
C GLY A 170 -8.34 -0.46 -2.44
N PHE A 171 -7.51 -0.60 -1.40
CA PHE A 171 -6.70 0.46 -0.85
C PHE A 171 -5.34 -0.06 -0.36
N LEU A 172 -4.39 0.86 -0.29
CA LEU A 172 -3.09 0.67 0.32
C LEU A 172 -3.04 1.33 1.69
N LEU A 173 -2.30 0.73 2.61
CA LEU A 173 -2.15 1.20 3.98
C LEU A 173 -0.67 1.22 4.37
N THR A 174 -0.20 2.35 4.90
CA THR A 174 1.11 2.43 5.58
C THR A 174 0.97 3.01 6.98
N CYS A 175 1.78 2.50 7.90
CA CYS A 175 1.93 3.01 9.26
C CYS A 175 3.30 2.62 9.81
N SER A 176 3.64 3.08 11.01
CA SER A 176 4.91 2.72 11.65
C SER A 176 5.07 1.20 11.77
N ARG A 177 6.26 0.71 11.43
CA ARG A 177 6.66 -0.72 11.46
C ARG A 177 6.26 -1.44 12.74
N GLY A 178 6.34 -0.75 13.88
CA GLY A 178 6.07 -1.32 15.21
C GLY A 178 4.65 -1.88 15.39
N TYR A 179 3.71 -1.52 14.52
CA TYR A 179 2.34 -1.99 14.58
C TYR A 179 2.02 -3.17 13.64
N GLY A 180 2.99 -3.67 12.86
CA GLY A 180 2.74 -4.64 11.79
C GLY A 180 1.96 -5.88 12.21
N ASP A 181 2.40 -6.55 13.28
CA ASP A 181 1.77 -7.78 13.79
C ASP A 181 0.33 -7.50 14.27
N SER A 182 0.15 -6.50 15.14
CA SER A 182 -1.17 -6.10 15.65
C SER A 182 -2.12 -5.64 14.54
N MET A 183 -1.60 -4.93 13.54
CA MET A 183 -2.37 -4.44 12.40
C MET A 183 -2.92 -5.60 11.56
N VAL A 184 -2.07 -6.56 11.19
CA VAL A 184 -2.48 -7.75 10.43
C VAL A 184 -3.47 -8.59 11.23
N ALA A 185 -3.20 -8.82 12.52
CA ALA A 185 -4.11 -9.56 13.39
C ALA A 185 -5.50 -8.91 13.47
N ALA A 186 -5.57 -7.59 13.63
CA ALA A 186 -6.83 -6.85 13.69
C ALA A 186 -7.60 -6.92 12.35
N ILE A 187 -6.90 -6.74 11.23
CA ILE A 187 -7.48 -6.81 9.89
C ILE A 187 -8.06 -8.20 9.62
N LEU A 188 -7.26 -9.26 9.82
CA LEU A 188 -7.70 -10.63 9.59
C LEU A 188 -8.90 -10.99 10.47
N LYS A 189 -8.90 -10.55 11.73
CA LYS A 189 -10.03 -10.75 12.64
C LYS A 189 -11.30 -10.04 12.16
N ALA A 190 -11.20 -8.80 11.71
CA ALA A 190 -12.34 -8.03 11.21
C ALA A 190 -12.88 -8.58 9.89
N GLY A 191 -12.00 -9.11 9.03
CA GLY A 191 -12.33 -9.67 7.72
C GLY A 191 -12.73 -11.16 7.74
N ALA A 192 -12.67 -11.83 8.89
CA ALA A 192 -12.92 -13.27 8.98
C ALA A 192 -14.30 -13.68 8.43
N GLU A 193 -15.36 -12.90 8.70
CA GLU A 193 -16.72 -13.18 8.19
C GLU A 193 -16.86 -12.96 6.69
N PHE A 194 -15.93 -12.22 6.08
CA PHE A 194 -15.87 -11.98 4.64
C PHE A 194 -14.97 -12.99 3.93
N ASN A 195 -14.42 -13.99 4.64
CA ASN A 195 -13.42 -14.91 4.11
C ASN A 195 -12.15 -14.17 3.61
N LEU A 196 -11.76 -13.09 4.29
CA LEU A 196 -10.51 -12.37 4.02
C LEU A 196 -9.32 -13.32 4.15
N ARG A 197 -8.46 -13.36 3.13
CA ARG A 197 -7.31 -14.26 3.07
C ARG A 197 -6.00 -13.53 2.80
N PRO A 198 -4.87 -14.03 3.33
CA PRO A 198 -3.56 -13.64 2.83
C PRO A 198 -3.45 -13.98 1.34
N ALA A 199 -2.87 -13.05 0.57
CA ALA A 199 -2.53 -13.27 -0.83
C ALA A 199 -1.08 -12.88 -1.08
N GLY A 200 -0.47 -13.55 -2.05
CA GLY A 200 0.87 -13.22 -2.51
C GLY A 200 0.88 -12.08 -3.51
N GLU A 201 2.09 -11.60 -3.81
CA GLU A 201 2.31 -10.44 -4.68
C GLU A 201 1.69 -10.60 -6.07
N ASN A 202 1.57 -11.81 -6.62
CA ASN A 202 0.98 -12.01 -7.96
C ASN A 202 -0.48 -11.55 -8.04
N ARG A 203 -1.26 -11.71 -6.96
CA ARG A 203 -2.64 -11.23 -6.90
C ARG A 203 -2.69 -9.70 -6.91
N PHE A 204 -1.80 -9.09 -6.13
CA PHE A 204 -1.65 -7.65 -6.10
C PHE A 204 -1.22 -7.08 -7.47
N ASP A 205 -0.21 -7.69 -8.10
CA ASP A 205 0.30 -7.28 -9.40
C ASP A 205 -0.79 -7.37 -10.49
N THR A 206 -1.59 -8.44 -10.48
CA THR A 206 -2.73 -8.58 -11.39
C THR A 206 -3.75 -7.45 -11.19
N TRP A 207 -4.09 -7.13 -9.93
CA TRP A 207 -5.06 -6.08 -9.63
C TRP A 207 -4.54 -4.68 -9.99
N ILE A 208 -3.29 -4.34 -9.66
CA ILE A 208 -2.73 -3.01 -9.92
C ILE A 208 -2.51 -2.74 -11.42
N SER A 209 -2.18 -3.76 -12.21
CA SER A 209 -2.08 -3.66 -13.68
C SER A 209 -3.42 -3.28 -14.32
N CYS A 210 -4.53 -3.86 -13.87
CA CYS A 210 -5.87 -3.49 -14.33
C CYS A 210 -6.20 -2.01 -14.06
N LEU A 211 -5.71 -1.44 -12.96
CA LEU A 211 -5.96 -0.05 -12.58
C LEU A 211 -5.08 0.96 -13.30
N SER A 212 -3.85 0.57 -13.64
CA SER A 212 -2.87 1.44 -14.32
C SER A 212 -3.03 1.48 -15.84
N GLY A 213 -3.86 0.61 -16.41
CA GLY A 213 -4.06 0.51 -17.85
C GLY A 213 -2.90 -0.17 -18.59
N GLU A 214 -2.00 -0.83 -17.86
CA GLU A 214 -0.90 -1.63 -18.39
C GLU A 214 -1.40 -3.08 -18.52
N ILE A 215 -1.85 -3.47 -19.72
CA ILE A 215 -2.12 -4.88 -20.12
C ILE A 215 -0.90 -5.42 -20.86
#